data_AF-A0A942LNT5-F1
#
_entry.id   AF-A0A942LNT5-F1
#
_cell.length_a   1.000
_cell.length_b   1.000
_cell.length_c   1.000
_cell.angle_alpha   90.00
_cell.angle_beta   90.00
_cell.angle_gamma   90.00
#
_symmetry.space_group_name_H-M   'P 1'
#
loop_
_entity.id
_entity.type
_entity.pdbx_description
1 polymer ?
#
loop_
_entity_poly.entity_id
_entity_poly.type
_entity_poly.pdbx_seq_one_letter_code
_entity_poly.pdbx_strand_id
1 'polypeptide(L)'
;MKESKLDRFCVISNKISDVTVTLSASPNVVVGGEFRLYNETVDTPIKTWKMAIQKKESVYKIITDKPTEIEKNILVWQILYCSDKVNIVDGEISLTFRQDGAICTVNHPVSWHLTDIPPCAVKAYSKINDSIMFLLKKSK
;
A
#
# COMPACT_ATOMS: atom_id res chain seq x y z
N MET A 1 4.32 -8.88 19.07
CA MET A 1 4.13 -8.12 17.82
C MET A 1 5.20 -7.03 17.79
N LYS A 2 6.16 -7.07 16.86
CA LYS A 2 7.24 -6.05 16.80
C LYS A 2 6.58 -4.73 16.41
N GLU A 3 6.69 -3.71 17.26
CA GLU A 3 6.08 -2.39 17.08
C GLU A 3 6.45 -1.80 15.71
N SER A 4 5.59 -2.01 14.72
CA SER A 4 5.58 -1.15 13.53
C SER A 4 5.05 0.19 14.06
N LYS A 5 5.94 1.18 14.21
CA LYS A 5 5.55 2.53 14.65
C LYS A 5 4.43 2.99 13.73
N LEU A 6 3.23 3.09 14.29
CA LEU A 6 2.05 3.47 13.55
C LEU A 6 2.09 4.99 13.36
N ASP A 7 2.74 5.43 12.29
CA ASP A 7 3.05 6.83 12.02
C ASP A 7 2.23 7.41 10.86
N ARG A 8 1.41 6.59 10.20
CA ARG A 8 0.60 6.97 9.04
C ARG A 8 -0.89 6.73 9.27
N PHE A 9 -1.69 7.70 8.85
CA PHE A 9 -3.14 7.55 8.78
C PHE A 9 -3.72 8.05 7.45
N CYS A 10 -4.83 7.46 7.02
CA CYS A 10 -5.65 7.79 5.85
C CYS A 10 -7.01 8.27 6.35
N VAL A 11 -7.32 9.54 6.18
CA VAL A 11 -8.64 10.07 6.55
C VAL A 11 -9.62 9.81 5.41
N ILE A 12 -10.65 9.01 5.68
CA ILE A 12 -11.77 8.70 4.78
C ILE A 12 -13.07 9.30 5.33
N SER A 13 -14.05 9.53 4.47
CA SER A 13 -15.40 9.92 4.86
C SER A 13 -16.24 8.69 5.26
N ASN A 14 -17.33 8.92 6.00
CA ASN A 14 -18.31 7.89 6.33
C ASN A 14 -19.27 7.53 5.18
N LYS A 15 -19.10 8.13 3.98
CA LYS A 15 -19.96 7.88 2.82
C LYS A 15 -19.76 6.45 2.30
N ILE A 16 -20.86 5.70 2.14
CA ILE A 16 -20.85 4.40 1.47
C ILE A 16 -20.37 4.59 0.02
N SER A 17 -19.14 4.15 -0.23
CA SER A 17 -18.41 4.33 -1.48
C SER A 17 -17.12 3.52 -1.42
N ASP A 18 -16.62 3.11 -2.58
CA ASP A 18 -15.41 2.31 -2.68
C ASP A 18 -14.20 3.03 -2.09
N VAL A 19 -13.56 2.37 -1.13
CA VAL A 19 -12.21 2.69 -0.68
C VAL A 19 -11.24 1.78 -1.43
N THR A 20 -10.32 2.39 -2.16
CA THR A 20 -9.37 1.71 -3.03
C THR A 20 -7.95 1.98 -2.60
N VAL A 21 -7.08 0.99 -2.78
CA VAL A 21 -5.63 1.19 -2.77
C VAL A 21 -5.08 0.97 -4.18
N THR A 22 -4.21 1.86 -4.62
CA THR A 22 -3.48 1.77 -5.87
C THR A 22 -2.00 1.60 -5.54
N LEU A 23 -1.39 0.53 -6.03
CA LEU A 23 0.06 0.36 -6.06
C LEU A 23 0.56 0.85 -7.41
N SER A 24 1.60 1.67 -7.39
CA SER A 24 2.27 2.19 -8.58
C SER A 24 3.77 1.99 -8.47
N ALA A 25 4.42 1.81 -9.60
CA ALA A 25 5.87 1.68 -9.68
C ALA A 25 6.40 2.36 -10.94
N SER A 26 7.64 2.86 -10.89
CA SER A 26 8.33 3.36 -12.08
C SER A 26 8.45 2.28 -13.17
N PRO A 27 8.60 2.68 -14.45
CA PRO A 27 8.85 1.73 -15.54
C PRO A 27 10.05 0.84 -15.22
N ASN A 28 9.98 -0.44 -15.63
CA ASN A 28 11.03 -1.46 -15.42
C ASN A 28 11.22 -1.89 -13.95
N VAL A 29 10.47 -1.34 -12.99
CA VAL A 29 10.43 -1.83 -11.61
C VAL A 29 9.32 -2.88 -11.50
N VAL A 30 9.72 -4.11 -11.21
CA VAL A 30 8.81 -5.23 -10.96
C VAL A 30 8.49 -5.27 -9.47
N VAL A 31 7.21 -5.35 -9.15
CA VAL A 31 6.73 -5.28 -7.77
C VAL A 31 5.76 -6.41 -7.47
N GLY A 32 5.91 -7.03 -6.30
CA GLY A 32 4.94 -7.96 -5.73
C GLY A 32 4.69 -7.61 -4.27
N GLY A 33 3.44 -7.32 -3.92
CA GLY A 33 3.05 -6.93 -2.57
C GLY A 33 2.01 -7.86 -1.96
N GLU A 34 2.18 -8.17 -0.68
CA GLU A 34 1.16 -8.78 0.16
C GLU A 34 0.64 -7.75 1.16
N PHE A 35 -0.68 -7.64 1.23
CA PHE A 35 -1.41 -6.65 2.00
C PHE A 35 -2.32 -7.37 2.97
N ARG A 36 -2.29 -6.95 4.23
CA ARG A 36 -3.05 -7.54 5.33
C ARG A 36 -3.72 -6.44 6.13
N LEU A 37 -5.04 -6.50 6.21
CA LEU A 37 -5.84 -5.61 7.04
C LEU A 37 -6.11 -6.27 8.38
N TYR A 38 -5.76 -5.60 9.47
CA TYR A 38 -5.95 -6.04 10.84
C TYR A 38 -6.95 -5.14 11.55
N ASN A 39 -7.72 -5.73 12.46
CA ASN A 39 -8.42 -4.97 13.49
C ASN A 39 -7.44 -4.75 14.66
N GLU A 40 -7.49 -3.61 15.34
CA GLU A 40 -6.60 -3.31 16.48
C GLU A 40 -6.60 -4.39 17.58
N THR A 41 -7.68 -5.17 17.69
CA THR A 41 -7.87 -6.17 18.76
C THR A 41 -7.55 -7.60 18.36
N VAL A 42 -7.32 -7.88 17.07
CA VAL A 42 -7.23 -9.25 16.53
C VAL A 42 -5.87 -9.46 15.88
N ASP A 43 -5.13 -10.46 16.35
CA ASP A 43 -3.82 -10.85 15.80
C ASP A 43 -3.91 -11.56 14.43
N THR A 44 -5.13 -11.87 13.95
CA THR A 44 -5.38 -12.44 12.64
C THR A 44 -5.91 -11.38 11.67
N PRO A 45 -5.42 -11.35 10.41
CA PRO A 45 -5.87 -10.38 9.45
C PRO A 45 -7.31 -10.68 9.00
N ILE A 46 -8.17 -9.67 9.06
CA ILE A 46 -9.57 -9.77 8.59
C ILE A 46 -9.66 -9.83 7.06
N LYS A 47 -8.63 -9.32 6.36
CA LYS A 47 -8.52 -9.38 4.90
C LYS A 47 -7.07 -9.50 4.50
N THR A 48 -6.78 -10.41 3.57
CA THR A 48 -5.45 -10.55 2.96
C THR A 48 -5.58 -10.56 1.44
N TRP A 49 -4.72 -9.84 0.74
CA TRP A 49 -4.67 -9.86 -0.71
C TRP A 49 -3.25 -9.62 -1.23
N LYS A 50 -3.05 -9.93 -2.52
CA LYS A 50 -1.79 -9.70 -3.23
C LYS A 50 -2.00 -8.79 -4.42
N MET A 51 -1.01 -7.96 -4.70
CA MET A 51 -0.97 -7.08 -5.88
C MET A 51 0.40 -7.22 -6.54
N ALA A 52 0.45 -7.16 -7.86
CA ALA A 52 1.70 -7.28 -8.59
C ALA A 52 1.72 -6.36 -9.81
N ILE A 53 2.90 -5.81 -10.10
CA ILE A 53 3.20 -4.97 -11.25
C ILE A 53 4.39 -5.60 -11.97
N GLN A 54 4.20 -5.96 -13.24
CA GLN A 54 5.27 -6.49 -14.10
C GLN A 54 5.41 -5.70 -15.39
N LYS A 55 4.31 -5.45 -16.10
CA LYS A 55 4.28 -4.74 -17.39
C LYS A 55 3.42 -3.48 -17.40
N LYS A 56 2.66 -3.26 -16.33
CA LYS A 56 1.82 -2.08 -16.13
C LYS A 56 2.57 -1.10 -15.22
N GLU A 57 2.10 0.14 -15.13
CA GLU A 57 2.67 1.12 -14.19
C GLU A 57 1.95 1.11 -12.84
N SER A 58 0.71 0.60 -12.81
CA SER A 58 -0.08 0.50 -11.58
C SER A 58 -1.12 -0.62 -11.61
N VAL A 59 -1.60 -0.98 -10.42
CA VAL A 59 -2.72 -1.89 -10.18
C VAL A 59 -3.48 -1.40 -8.95
N TYR A 60 -4.79 -1.61 -8.89
CA TYR A 60 -5.61 -1.21 -7.75
C TYR A 60 -6.46 -2.35 -7.20
N LYS A 61 -6.92 -2.18 -5.96
CA LYS A 61 -7.84 -3.09 -5.28
C LYS A 61 -8.85 -2.29 -4.47
N ILE A 62 -10.14 -2.65 -4.59
CA ILE A 62 -11.19 -2.19 -3.68
C ILE A 62 -11.05 -2.95 -2.35
N ILE A 63 -10.90 -2.22 -1.26
CA ILE A 63 -10.71 -2.74 0.10
C ILE A 63 -12.08 -2.93 0.78
N THR A 64 -12.97 -1.96 0.66
CA THR A 64 -14.37 -2.02 1.12
C THR A 64 -15.20 -0.99 0.36
N ASP A 65 -16.52 -1.15 0.34
CA ASP A 65 -17.52 -0.15 -0.06
C ASP A 65 -18.16 0.55 1.16
N LYS A 66 -17.86 0.06 2.37
CA LYS A 66 -18.38 0.53 3.66
C LYS A 66 -17.22 1.00 4.55
N PRO A 67 -16.87 2.30 4.53
CA PRO A 67 -15.75 2.86 5.28
C PRO A 67 -15.73 2.53 6.78
N THR A 68 -16.91 2.38 7.39
CA THR A 68 -17.06 2.01 8.81
C THR A 68 -16.50 0.63 9.13
N GLU A 69 -16.41 -0.28 8.15
CA GLU A 69 -15.83 -1.62 8.36
C GLU A 69 -14.31 -1.59 8.51
N ILE A 70 -13.67 -0.52 8.03
CA ILE A 70 -12.21 -0.36 8.06
C ILE A 70 -11.75 0.76 8.98
N GLU A 71 -12.68 1.48 9.62
CA GLU A 71 -12.34 2.49 10.63
C GLU A 71 -11.46 1.88 11.73
N LYS A 72 -10.35 2.56 12.06
CA LYS A 72 -9.32 2.15 13.02
C LYS A 72 -8.58 0.86 12.66
N ASN A 73 -8.97 0.16 11.61
CA ASN A 73 -8.23 -0.99 11.13
C ASN A 73 -6.90 -0.53 10.54
N ILE A 74 -5.91 -1.41 10.65
CA ILE A 74 -4.52 -1.16 10.26
C ILE A 74 -4.23 -2.01 9.03
N LEU A 75 -3.93 -1.37 7.92
CA LEU A 75 -3.41 -2.05 6.75
C LEU A 75 -1.89 -2.11 6.83
N VAL A 76 -1.35 -3.32 6.84
CA VAL A 76 0.08 -3.61 6.81
C VAL A 76 0.42 -4.19 5.45
N TRP A 77 1.59 -3.84 4.91
CA TRP A 77 2.09 -4.43 3.67
C TRP A 77 3.54 -4.85 3.76
N GLN A 78 3.86 -5.87 2.97
CA GLN A 78 5.21 -6.21 2.56
C GLN A 78 5.26 -6.17 1.04
N ILE A 79 6.03 -5.24 0.50
CA ILE A 79 6.25 -5.06 -0.93
C ILE A 79 7.67 -5.52 -1.25
N LEU A 80 7.78 -6.46 -2.18
CA LEU A 80 9.05 -6.91 -2.75
C LEU A 80 9.23 -6.26 -4.12
N TYR A 81 10.45 -5.84 -4.42
CA TYR A 81 10.77 -5.20 -5.69
C TYR A 81 12.14 -5.57 -6.23
N CYS A 82 12.25 -5.55 -7.55
CA CYS A 82 13.48 -5.71 -8.33
C CYS A 82 13.31 -4.99 -9.68
N SER A 83 14.38 -4.87 -10.48
CA SER A 83 14.26 -4.36 -11.85
C SER A 83 14.28 -5.48 -12.88
N ASP A 84 13.41 -5.40 -13.89
CA ASP A 84 13.46 -6.29 -15.06
C ASP A 84 14.67 -6.03 -15.98
N LYS A 85 15.42 -4.94 -15.73
CA LYS A 85 16.64 -4.55 -16.45
C LYS A 85 17.80 -4.41 -15.49
N VAL A 86 18.97 -4.91 -15.92
CA VAL A 86 20.20 -4.90 -15.10
C VAL A 86 20.80 -3.51 -14.87
N ASN A 87 20.45 -2.53 -15.70
CA ASN A 87 21.01 -1.17 -15.67
C ASN A 87 20.07 -0.15 -15.02
N ILE A 88 18.88 -0.56 -14.58
CA ILE A 88 17.96 0.32 -13.85
C ILE A 88 18.16 0.06 -12.37
N VAL A 89 18.81 1.03 -11.71
CA VAL A 89 19.16 0.97 -10.29
C VAL A 89 18.35 1.92 -9.43
N ASP A 90 17.59 2.84 -10.04
CA ASP A 90 16.75 3.81 -9.33
C ASP A 90 15.30 3.75 -9.83
N GLY A 91 14.38 4.21 -8.99
CA GLY A 91 12.96 4.25 -9.33
C GLY A 91 12.10 4.68 -8.16
N GLU A 92 10.79 4.54 -8.31
CA GLU A 92 9.82 4.89 -7.29
C GLU A 92 8.76 3.81 -7.16
N ILE A 93 8.30 3.62 -5.92
CA ILE A 93 7.08 2.86 -5.61
C ILE A 93 6.19 3.76 -4.77
N SER A 94 4.88 3.74 -5.03
CA SER A 94 3.92 4.45 -4.20
C SER A 94 2.63 3.67 -4.00
N LEU A 95 2.00 3.93 -2.86
CA LEU A 95 0.61 3.57 -2.59
C LEU A 95 -0.23 4.84 -2.55
N THR A 96 -1.33 4.85 -3.29
CA THR A 96 -2.35 5.89 -3.19
C THR A 96 -3.64 5.28 -2.69
N PHE A 97 -4.26 5.92 -1.71
CA PHE A 97 -5.56 5.52 -1.19
C PHE A 97 -6.61 6.50 -1.69
N ARG A 98 -7.73 5.99 -2.23
CA ARG A 98 -8.82 6.83 -2.72
C ARG A 98 -10.16 6.37 -2.19
N GLN A 99 -11.06 7.31 -1.96
CA GLN A 99 -12.47 7.05 -1.72
C GLN A 99 -13.29 7.91 -2.68
N ASP A 100 -14.22 7.29 -3.41
CA ASP A 100 -15.07 8.02 -4.37
C ASP A 100 -14.24 8.81 -5.40
N GLY A 101 -13.12 8.23 -5.83
CA GLY A 101 -12.14 8.86 -6.74
C GLY A 101 -11.22 9.91 -6.11
N ALA A 102 -11.56 10.45 -4.93
CA ALA A 102 -10.75 11.44 -4.23
C ALA A 102 -9.62 10.79 -3.42
N ILE A 103 -8.43 11.39 -3.42
CA ILE A 103 -7.28 10.90 -2.64
C ILE A 103 -7.52 11.14 -1.14
N CYS A 104 -7.30 10.10 -0.33
CA CYS A 104 -7.26 10.18 1.13
C CYS A 104 -6.30 11.27 1.58
N THR A 105 -6.68 12.04 2.61
CA THR A 105 -5.68 12.85 3.30
C THR A 105 -4.79 11.94 4.14
N VAL A 106 -3.49 11.91 3.82
CA VAL A 106 -2.46 11.22 4.59
C VAL A 106 -1.55 12.22 5.27
N ASN A 107 -1.06 11.92 6.47
CA ASN A 107 -0.09 12.77 7.16
C ASN A 107 1.34 12.62 6.63
N HIS A 108 1.67 11.48 6.01
CA HIS A 108 2.94 11.27 5.32
C HIS A 108 2.68 10.59 3.96
N PRO A 109 3.31 11.06 2.86
CA PRO A 109 3.19 10.42 1.54
C PRO A 109 3.64 8.95 1.60
N VAL A 110 2.82 8.04 1.06
CA VAL A 110 3.15 6.62 1.02
C VAL A 110 3.91 6.31 -0.28
N SER A 111 5.09 6.91 -0.40
CA SER A 111 5.97 6.81 -1.56
C SER A 111 7.41 6.62 -1.13
N TRP A 112 8.16 5.82 -1.89
CA TRP A 112 9.56 5.53 -1.63
C TRP A 112 10.36 5.76 -2.90
N HIS A 113 11.38 6.61 -2.79
CA HIS A 113 12.45 6.69 -3.77
C HIS A 113 13.42 5.53 -3.53
N LEU A 114 13.69 4.76 -4.58
CA LEU A 114 14.50 3.57 -4.55
C LEU A 114 15.85 3.87 -5.16
N THR A 115 16.90 3.42 -4.50
CA THR A 115 18.26 3.34 -5.05
C THR A 115 18.75 1.91 -4.93
N ASP A 116 19.77 1.55 -5.72
CA ASP A 116 20.39 0.23 -5.73
C ASP A 116 19.39 -0.93 -5.93
N ILE A 117 18.41 -0.75 -6.83
CA ILE A 117 17.40 -1.76 -7.13
C ILE A 117 18.09 -3.02 -7.68
N PRO A 118 17.93 -4.20 -7.05
CA PRO A 118 18.54 -5.42 -7.54
C PRO A 118 17.87 -5.89 -8.85
N PRO A 119 18.63 -6.45 -9.81
CA PRO A 119 18.03 -7.04 -11.01
C PRO A 119 17.26 -8.32 -10.69
N CYS A 120 16.05 -8.49 -11.24
CA CYS A 120 15.26 -9.70 -11.07
C CYS A 120 15.96 -10.95 -11.64
N ALA A 121 16.80 -10.77 -12.67
CA ALA A 121 17.53 -11.85 -13.35
C ALA A 121 18.50 -12.62 -12.43
N VAL A 122 19.01 -11.97 -11.37
CA VAL A 122 19.91 -12.60 -10.38
C VAL A 122 19.16 -13.17 -9.18
N LYS A 123 17.82 -13.26 -9.25
CA LYS A 123 16.93 -13.74 -8.18
C LYS A 123 17.08 -12.99 -6.85
N ALA A 124 17.54 -11.74 -6.91
CA ALA A 124 17.61 -10.85 -5.77
C ALA A 124 16.41 -9.88 -5.76
N TYR A 125 16.00 -9.46 -4.57
CA TYR A 125 14.92 -8.50 -4.37
C TYR A 125 15.17 -7.69 -3.09
N SER A 126 14.65 -6.47 -3.10
CA SER A 126 14.58 -5.62 -1.92
C SER A 126 13.14 -5.58 -1.41
N LYS A 127 12.93 -5.08 -0.17
CA LYS A 127 11.63 -5.09 0.48
C LYS A 127 11.30 -3.79 1.19
N ILE A 128 10.03 -3.42 1.16
CA ILE A 128 9.42 -2.32 1.90
C ILE A 128 8.35 -2.92 2.82
N ASN A 129 8.47 -2.66 4.12
CA ASN A 129 7.45 -3.01 5.10
C ASN A 129 6.98 -1.73 5.76
N ASP A 130 5.67 -1.48 5.74
CA ASP A 130 5.09 -0.29 6.34
C ASP A 130 3.59 -0.53 6.59
N SER A 131 2.90 0.43 7.22
CA SER A 131 1.49 0.32 7.56
C SER A 131 0.76 1.66 7.50
N ILE A 132 -0.58 1.62 7.49
CA ILE A 132 -1.45 2.80 7.60
C ILE A 132 -2.72 2.44 8.36
N MET A 133 -3.21 3.37 9.18
CA MET A 133 -4.53 3.26 9.84
C MET A 133 -5.57 4.10 9.11
N PHE A 134 -6.80 3.61 9.02
CA PHE A 134 -7.91 4.40 8.45
C PHE A 134 -8.67 5.12 9.55
N LEU A 135 -8.91 6.41 9.37
CA LEU A 135 -9.68 7.24 10.30
C LEU A 135 -10.90 7.83 9.59
N LEU A 136 -12.07 7.78 10.22
CA LEU A 136 -13.23 8.50 9.70
C LEU A 136 -13.09 9.99 9.98
N LYS A 137 -13.37 10.81 8.97
CA LYS A 137 -13.58 12.25 9.12
C LYS A 137 -14.78 12.46 10.04
N LYS A 138 -14.56 13.07 11.20
CA LYS A 138 -15.67 13.46 12.09
C LYS A 138 -16.59 14.43 11.34
N SER A 139 -17.86 14.07 11.23
CA SER A 139 -18.90 15.02 10.82
C SER A 139 -18.94 16.16 11.84
N LYS A 140 -18.86 17.40 11.36
CA LYS A 140 -19.15 18.59 12.18
C LYS A 140 -20.65 18.75 12.30
#